data_AF-A0A3G9KAF0-F1
#
_entry.id   AF-A0A3G9KAF0-F1
#
_cell.length_a   1.000
_cell.length_b   1.000
_cell.length_c   1.000
_cell.angle_alpha   90.00
_cell.angle_beta   90.00
_cell.angle_gamma   90.00
#
_symmetry.space_group_name_H-M   'P 1'
#
loop_
_entity.id
_entity.type
_entity.pdbx_description
1 polymer ?
#
loop_
_entity_poly.entity_id
_entity_poly.type
_entity_poly.pdbx_seq_one_letter_code
_entity_poly.pdbx_strand_id
1 'polypeptide(L)'
;MTPLSAAELDDLGQTVGERLEDGLLPALTMANRTGELDELLRLLGMSGLLGDDGRAEVRPTKVLVIGCSMTSEGKLRSIARRRGISSNDLECALDYDELKHFNFAKLRSSYVYRAVLVGPMPHSTPGKLGASSAVTEMEAHPETYPPVIRVEDSNRLKITNNSFARALDALNATY
;
A
#
# COMPACT_ATOMS: atom_id res chain seq x y z
N MET A 1 24.12 21.51 -19.03
CA MET A 1 24.57 20.81 -17.81
C MET A 1 25.97 20.29 -18.06
N THR A 2 26.90 20.51 -17.15
CA THR A 2 28.27 19.97 -17.26
C THR A 2 28.24 18.49 -16.85
N PRO A 3 28.84 17.57 -17.62
CA PRO A 3 28.92 16.17 -17.24
C PRO A 3 29.83 15.99 -16.00
N LEU A 4 29.54 14.96 -15.19
CA LEU A 4 30.36 14.59 -14.04
C LEU A 4 31.77 14.16 -14.50
N SER A 5 32.77 14.48 -13.71
CA SER A 5 34.12 13.92 -13.83
C SER A 5 34.14 12.44 -13.41
N ALA A 6 35.23 11.73 -13.73
CA ALA A 6 35.40 10.34 -13.34
C ALA A 6 35.37 10.12 -11.82
N ALA A 7 35.96 11.04 -11.05
CA ALA A 7 35.96 10.98 -9.59
C ALA A 7 34.54 11.22 -9.02
N GLU A 8 33.83 12.23 -9.53
CA GLU A 8 32.45 12.48 -9.10
C GLU A 8 31.51 11.32 -9.46
N LEU A 9 31.78 10.60 -10.55
CA LEU A 9 31.01 9.43 -10.93
C LEU A 9 31.29 8.22 -10.02
N ASP A 10 32.54 8.04 -9.58
CA ASP A 10 32.94 6.98 -8.65
C ASP A 10 32.33 7.22 -7.25
N ASP A 11 32.44 8.45 -6.75
CA ASP A 11 31.80 8.88 -5.49
C ASP A 11 30.28 8.69 -5.53
N LEU A 12 29.65 9.01 -6.66
CA LEU A 12 28.23 8.77 -6.87
C LEU A 12 27.91 7.28 -6.85
N GLY A 13 28.71 6.45 -7.52
CA GLY A 13 28.58 4.99 -7.54
C GLY A 13 28.63 4.39 -6.14
N GLN A 14 29.60 4.78 -5.32
CA GLN A 14 29.72 4.34 -3.94
C GLN A 14 28.50 4.77 -3.12
N THR A 15 28.11 6.04 -3.18
CA THR A 15 26.97 6.57 -2.42
C THR A 15 25.66 5.89 -2.81
N VAL A 16 25.45 5.63 -4.11
CA VAL A 16 24.28 4.89 -4.61
C VAL A 16 24.30 3.46 -4.10
N GLY A 17 25.45 2.78 -4.15
CA GLY A 17 25.61 1.42 -3.65
C GLY A 17 25.22 1.28 -2.18
N GLU A 18 25.74 2.17 -1.31
CA GLU A 18 25.42 2.19 0.12
C GLU A 18 23.92 2.40 0.40
N ARG A 19 23.25 3.26 -0.38
CA ARG A 19 21.81 3.53 -0.21
C ARG A 19 20.92 2.46 -0.83
N LEU A 20 21.41 1.73 -1.82
CA LEU A 20 20.61 0.75 -2.55
C LEU A 20 20.31 -0.49 -1.68
N GLU A 21 21.18 -0.84 -0.72
CA GLU A 21 20.96 -1.97 0.19
C GLU A 21 19.60 -1.88 0.89
N ASP A 22 19.28 -0.71 1.45
CA ASP A 22 17.99 -0.46 2.11
C ASP A 22 16.90 0.03 1.13
N GLY A 23 17.30 0.70 0.04
CA GLY A 23 16.39 1.35 -0.91
C GLY A 23 15.82 0.45 -2.00
N LEU A 24 16.43 -0.72 -2.26
CA LEU A 24 16.02 -1.59 -3.36
C LEU A 24 14.63 -2.19 -3.14
N LEU A 25 14.34 -2.70 -1.94
CA LEU A 25 13.06 -3.33 -1.64
C LEU A 25 11.88 -2.35 -1.74
N PRO A 26 11.96 -1.13 -1.15
CA PRO A 26 10.96 -0.08 -1.38
C PRO A 26 10.78 0.28 -2.86
N ALA A 27 11.87 0.43 -3.61
CA ALA A 27 11.82 0.77 -5.03
C ALA A 27 11.10 -0.31 -5.86
N LEU A 28 11.43 -1.59 -5.64
CA LEU A 28 10.75 -2.72 -6.28
C LEU A 28 9.26 -2.76 -5.93
N THR A 29 8.93 -2.57 -4.65
CA THR A 29 7.54 -2.57 -4.17
C THR A 29 6.72 -1.45 -4.82
N MET A 30 7.29 -0.24 -4.88
CA MET A 30 6.66 0.92 -5.51
C MET A 30 6.44 0.67 -7.00
N ALA A 31 7.50 0.31 -7.74
CA ALA A 31 7.44 0.09 -9.19
C ALA A 31 6.43 -1.02 -9.54
N ASN A 32 6.37 -2.08 -8.73
CA ASN A 32 5.39 -3.14 -8.91
C ASN A 32 3.94 -2.66 -8.75
N ARG A 33 3.70 -1.79 -7.78
CA ARG A 33 2.38 -1.22 -7.51
C ARG A 33 1.94 -0.21 -8.56
N THR A 34 2.87 0.60 -9.08
CA THR A 34 2.60 1.61 -10.12
C THR A 34 2.58 1.03 -11.53
N GLY A 35 3.04 -0.23 -11.70
CA GLY A 35 3.13 -0.87 -13.01
C GLY A 35 4.38 -0.49 -13.80
N GLU A 36 5.41 0.01 -13.12
CA GLU A 36 6.70 0.46 -13.67
C GLU A 36 7.83 -0.55 -13.39
N LEU A 37 7.52 -1.72 -12.83
CA LEU A 37 8.51 -2.73 -12.46
C LEU A 37 9.27 -3.27 -13.67
N ASP A 38 8.62 -3.43 -14.82
CA ASP A 38 9.28 -3.88 -16.04
C ASP A 38 10.34 -2.88 -16.51
N GLU A 39 10.01 -1.58 -16.46
CA GLU A 39 10.95 -0.52 -16.82
C GLU A 39 12.13 -0.44 -15.84
N LEU A 40 11.87 -0.53 -14.53
CA LEU A 40 12.93 -0.57 -13.53
C LEU A 40 13.90 -1.75 -13.78
N LEU A 41 13.37 -2.95 -14.07
CA LEU A 41 14.19 -4.11 -14.38
C LEU A 41 15.02 -3.92 -15.66
N ARG A 42 14.48 -3.25 -16.69
CA ARG A 42 15.25 -2.92 -17.91
C ARG A 42 16.40 -1.96 -17.61
N LEU A 43 16.15 -0.90 -16.84
CA LEU A 43 17.17 0.09 -16.46
C LEU A 43 18.31 -0.52 -15.65
N LEU A 44 18.01 -1.52 -14.81
CA LEU A 44 19.00 -2.26 -14.03
C LEU A 44 19.72 -3.36 -14.83
N GLY A 45 19.40 -3.54 -16.12
CA GLY A 45 19.96 -4.62 -16.95
C GLY A 45 19.45 -6.02 -16.59
N MET A 46 18.30 -6.10 -15.93
CA MET A 46 17.69 -7.33 -15.39
C MET A 46 16.48 -7.81 -16.22
N SER A 47 16.43 -7.47 -17.52
CA SER A 47 15.32 -7.84 -18.40
C SER A 47 15.05 -9.35 -18.49
N GLY A 48 16.04 -10.19 -18.18
CA GLY A 48 15.87 -11.66 -18.13
C GLY A 48 15.01 -12.17 -16.97
N LEU A 49 14.60 -11.30 -16.04
CA LEU A 49 13.65 -11.61 -14.97
C LEU A 49 12.18 -11.36 -15.38
N LEU A 50 11.95 -10.80 -16.58
CA LEU A 50 10.61 -10.59 -17.12
C LEU A 50 10.05 -11.91 -17.68
N GLY A 51 8.72 -12.02 -17.70
CA GLY A 51 8.03 -13.07 -18.42
C GLY A 51 8.24 -12.96 -19.94
N ASP A 52 7.82 -13.99 -20.67
CA ASP A 52 7.94 -14.04 -22.14
C ASP A 52 7.20 -12.90 -22.84
N ASP A 53 6.20 -12.30 -22.17
CA ASP A 53 5.46 -11.13 -22.63
C ASP A 53 6.15 -9.79 -22.31
N GLY A 54 7.33 -9.84 -21.71
CA GLY A 54 8.12 -8.68 -21.30
C GLY A 54 7.59 -7.98 -20.05
N ARG A 55 6.74 -8.64 -19.26
CA ARG A 55 6.13 -8.07 -18.04
C ARG A 55 6.57 -8.80 -16.78
N ALA A 56 6.55 -8.09 -15.67
CA ALA A 56 6.61 -8.68 -14.34
C ALA A 56 5.17 -8.78 -13.78
N GLU A 57 4.64 -10.00 -13.66
CA GLU A 57 3.25 -10.25 -13.22
C GLU A 57 3.13 -10.46 -11.70
N VAL A 58 3.42 -9.44 -10.89
CA VAL A 58 3.17 -9.50 -9.44
C VAL A 58 2.31 -8.33 -8.99
N ARG A 59 1.15 -8.09 -9.60
CA ARG A 59 0.32 -6.97 -9.15
C ARG A 59 -0.32 -7.26 -7.78
N PRO A 60 -0.21 -6.36 -6.80
CA PRO A 60 -0.91 -6.52 -5.53
C PRO A 60 -2.43 -6.49 -5.77
N THR A 61 -3.14 -7.50 -5.29
CA THR A 61 -4.60 -7.58 -5.44
C THR A 61 -5.35 -7.28 -4.14
N LYS A 62 -4.74 -7.56 -2.99
CA LYS A 62 -5.44 -7.50 -1.70
C LYS A 62 -5.75 -6.08 -1.27
N VAL A 63 -6.97 -5.85 -0.80
CA VAL A 63 -7.40 -4.60 -0.18
C VAL A 63 -7.77 -4.92 1.26
N LEU A 64 -7.08 -4.28 2.21
CA LEU A 64 -7.43 -4.34 3.63
C LEU A 64 -8.45 -3.26 3.95
N VAL A 65 -9.54 -3.63 4.60
CA VAL A 65 -10.49 -2.69 5.22
C VAL A 65 -10.33 -2.80 6.71
N ILE A 66 -9.91 -1.71 7.35
CA ILE A 66 -9.63 -1.69 8.77
C ILE A 66 -10.44 -0.57 9.43
N GLY A 67 -11.15 -0.90 10.51
CA GLY A 67 -11.85 0.06 11.36
C GLY A 67 -13.27 -0.32 11.70
N CYS A 68 -13.82 0.35 12.72
CA CYS A 68 -15.19 0.10 13.17
C CYS A 68 -16.17 0.40 12.03
N SER A 69 -16.97 -0.60 11.66
CA SER A 69 -17.88 -0.53 10.53
C SER A 69 -19.34 -0.56 10.95
N MET A 70 -20.16 0.30 10.34
CA MET A 70 -21.63 0.22 10.44
C MET A 70 -22.22 -0.72 9.39
N THR A 71 -21.37 -1.26 8.51
CA THR A 71 -21.73 -2.15 7.41
C THR A 71 -21.18 -3.53 7.70
N SER A 72 -22.00 -4.57 7.57
CA SER A 72 -21.54 -5.94 7.78
C SER A 72 -20.49 -6.33 6.74
N GLU A 73 -19.56 -7.21 7.14
CA GLU A 73 -18.50 -7.70 6.27
C GLU A 73 -19.04 -8.31 4.96
N GLY A 74 -20.11 -9.10 5.04
CA GLY A 74 -20.76 -9.68 3.86
C GLY A 74 -21.24 -8.62 2.85
N LYS A 75 -21.71 -7.46 3.35
CA LYS A 75 -22.13 -6.35 2.49
C LYS A 75 -20.94 -5.59 1.92
N LEU A 76 -19.86 -5.40 2.69
CA LEU A 76 -18.59 -4.86 2.16
C LEU A 76 -18.04 -5.75 1.04
N ARG A 77 -18.01 -7.07 1.24
CA ARG A 77 -17.60 -8.04 0.22
C ARG A 77 -18.45 -7.95 -1.05
N SER A 78 -19.77 -7.80 -0.92
CA SER A 78 -20.67 -7.60 -2.08
C SER A 78 -20.38 -6.28 -2.81
N ILE A 79 -20.13 -5.19 -2.09
CA ILE A 79 -19.77 -3.89 -2.69
C ILE A 79 -18.43 -3.98 -3.43
N ALA A 80 -17.43 -4.63 -2.83
CA ALA A 80 -16.11 -4.83 -3.41
C ALA A 80 -16.17 -5.64 -4.72
N ARG A 81 -16.93 -6.75 -4.73
CA ARG A 81 -17.14 -7.57 -5.94
C ARG A 81 -17.69 -6.77 -7.11
N ARG A 82 -18.66 -5.88 -6.87
CA ARG A 82 -19.24 -5.00 -7.91
C ARG A 82 -18.23 -4.00 -8.49
N ARG A 83 -17.07 -3.83 -7.85
CA ARG A 83 -15.97 -2.94 -8.27
C ARG A 83 -14.72 -3.70 -8.70
N GLY A 84 -14.85 -4.99 -8.99
CA GLY A 84 -13.76 -5.81 -9.52
C GLY A 84 -12.80 -6.37 -8.48
N ILE A 85 -13.08 -6.23 -7.18
CA ILE A 85 -12.25 -6.83 -6.12
C ILE A 85 -12.88 -8.14 -5.70
N SER A 86 -12.13 -9.24 -5.86
CA SER A 86 -12.61 -10.57 -5.45
C SER A 86 -12.82 -10.63 -3.94
N SER A 87 -13.66 -11.54 -3.46
CA SER A 87 -13.78 -11.70 -2.00
C SER A 87 -12.52 -12.20 -1.34
N ASN A 88 -11.69 -12.98 -2.04
CA ASN A 88 -10.44 -13.49 -1.47
C ASN A 88 -9.38 -12.38 -1.37
N ASP A 89 -9.55 -11.32 -2.17
CA ASP A 89 -8.71 -10.13 -2.14
C ASP A 89 -9.20 -9.08 -1.13
N LEU A 90 -10.38 -9.22 -0.53
CA LEU A 90 -10.84 -8.31 0.51
C LEU A 90 -10.55 -8.88 1.89
N GLU A 91 -9.64 -8.26 2.62
CA GLU A 91 -9.40 -8.53 4.04
C GLU A 91 -10.15 -7.50 4.89
N CYS A 92 -10.72 -7.92 6.01
CA CYS A 92 -11.53 -7.06 6.87
C CYS A 92 -11.12 -7.26 8.32
N ALA A 93 -10.68 -6.17 8.97
CA ALA A 93 -10.42 -6.09 10.39
C ALA A 93 -11.36 -5.02 10.97
N LEU A 94 -12.57 -5.45 11.34
CA LEU A 94 -13.68 -4.55 11.68
C LEU A 94 -14.06 -4.59 13.15
N ASP A 95 -13.55 -5.58 13.88
CA ASP A 95 -13.83 -5.79 15.30
C ASP A 95 -12.95 -4.90 16.19
N TYR A 96 -13.55 -4.28 17.20
CA TYR A 96 -12.87 -3.32 18.07
C TYR A 96 -11.69 -3.92 18.84
N ASP A 97 -11.78 -5.18 19.25
CA ASP A 97 -10.72 -5.86 20.00
C ASP A 97 -9.64 -6.40 19.05
N GLU A 98 -10.01 -6.84 17.85
CA GLU A 98 -9.04 -7.16 16.79
C GLU A 98 -8.17 -5.93 16.43
N LEU A 99 -8.79 -4.76 16.33
CA LEU A 99 -8.09 -3.51 16.00
C LEU A 99 -7.03 -3.11 17.03
N LYS A 100 -7.20 -3.45 18.31
CA LYS A 100 -6.20 -3.16 19.36
C LYS A 100 -4.93 -3.99 19.22
N HIS A 101 -5.02 -5.13 18.54
CA HIS A 101 -3.95 -6.12 18.43
C HIS A 101 -3.52 -6.35 16.98
N PHE A 102 -4.03 -5.55 16.04
CA PHE A 102 -3.71 -5.70 14.63
C PHE A 102 -2.21 -5.50 14.39
N ASN A 103 -1.58 -6.47 13.73
CA ASN A 103 -0.17 -6.40 13.38
C ASN A 103 0.05 -5.53 12.14
N PHE A 104 0.21 -4.22 12.33
CA PHE A 104 0.50 -3.28 11.25
C PHE A 104 1.87 -3.52 10.58
N ALA A 105 2.82 -4.17 11.26
CA ALA A 105 4.14 -4.46 10.68
C ALA A 105 4.04 -5.38 9.45
N LYS A 106 2.97 -6.20 9.32
CA LYS A 106 2.74 -7.03 8.14
C LYS A 106 2.47 -6.23 6.86
N LEU A 107 2.12 -4.95 6.99
CA LEU A 107 1.85 -4.06 5.86
C LEU A 107 3.14 -3.45 5.31
N ARG A 108 4.22 -3.42 6.11
CA ARG A 108 5.53 -2.90 5.71
C ARG A 108 6.11 -3.76 4.59
N SER A 109 6.50 -3.13 3.48
CA SER A 109 7.14 -3.77 2.32
C SER A 109 6.36 -4.97 1.75
N SER A 110 5.04 -4.98 1.91
CA SER A 110 4.21 -6.07 1.40
C SER A 110 3.94 -5.92 -0.10
N TYR A 111 4.16 -7.00 -0.84
CA TYR A 111 3.80 -7.10 -2.27
C TYR A 111 2.35 -7.48 -2.56
N VAL A 112 1.56 -7.82 -1.53
CA VAL A 112 0.21 -8.38 -1.74
C VAL A 112 -0.90 -7.34 -1.58
N TYR A 113 -0.71 -6.32 -0.75
CA TYR A 113 -1.72 -5.30 -0.50
C TYR A 113 -1.64 -4.15 -1.52
N ARG A 114 -2.73 -3.99 -2.27
CA ARG A 114 -2.96 -2.89 -3.21
C ARG A 114 -3.25 -1.60 -2.46
N ALA A 115 -3.99 -1.67 -1.36
CA ALA A 115 -4.34 -0.53 -0.51
C ALA A 115 -4.85 -0.93 0.87
N VAL A 116 -4.85 0.03 1.78
CA VAL A 116 -5.48 -0.04 3.10
C VAL A 116 -6.57 1.03 3.19
N LEU A 117 -7.81 0.60 3.35
CA LEU A 117 -8.97 1.45 3.56
C LEU A 117 -9.23 1.63 5.05
N VAL A 118 -9.07 2.85 5.56
CA VAL A 118 -9.08 3.14 7.00
C VAL A 118 -10.38 3.83 7.41
N GLY A 119 -11.13 3.21 8.30
CA GLY A 119 -12.28 3.78 8.99
C GLY A 119 -11.96 4.30 10.39
N PRO A 120 -12.99 4.49 11.25
CA PRO A 120 -12.80 4.85 12.65
C PRO A 120 -11.93 3.85 13.40
N MET A 121 -10.96 4.35 14.18
CA MET A 121 -10.06 3.55 15.00
C MET A 121 -10.31 3.76 16.50
N PRO A 122 -10.05 2.76 17.35
CA PRO A 122 -9.92 2.99 18.78
C PRO A 122 -8.83 4.05 19.04
N HIS A 123 -9.13 5.04 19.89
CA HIS A 123 -8.07 5.84 20.48
C HIS A 123 -7.22 4.93 21.37
N SER A 124 -5.90 4.92 21.18
CA SER A 124 -5.01 4.14 22.04
C SER A 124 -5.09 4.63 23.48
N THR A 125 -4.88 3.69 24.41
CA THR A 125 -4.58 4.04 25.80
C THR A 125 -3.21 4.72 25.89
N PRO A 126 -3.01 5.70 26.80
CA PRO A 126 -1.74 6.41 26.96
C PRO A 126 -0.56 5.43 27.12
N GLY A 127 0.51 5.63 26.35
CA GLY A 127 1.76 4.86 26.44
C GLY A 127 1.92 3.69 25.44
N LYS A 128 0.94 3.41 24.58
CA LYS A 128 1.08 2.47 23.45
C LYS A 128 0.94 3.21 22.12
N LEU A 129 1.81 2.89 21.15
CA LEU A 129 1.61 3.24 19.74
C LEU A 129 0.24 2.68 19.32
N GLY A 130 -0.69 3.58 19.00
CA GLY A 130 -2.06 3.21 18.68
C GLY A 130 -2.26 2.91 17.19
N ALA A 131 -3.40 2.31 16.86
CA ALA A 131 -3.82 2.14 15.47
C ALA A 131 -3.80 3.48 14.70
N SER A 132 -4.16 4.59 15.34
CA SER A 132 -4.06 5.93 14.74
C SER A 132 -2.61 6.34 14.43
N SER A 133 -1.65 6.03 15.30
CA SER A 133 -0.23 6.32 15.05
C SER A 133 0.30 5.49 13.88
N ALA A 134 -0.09 4.21 13.81
CA ALA A 134 0.27 3.34 12.69
C ALA A 134 -0.31 3.84 11.35
N VAL A 135 -1.56 4.33 11.35
CA VAL A 135 -2.15 4.96 10.15
C VAL A 135 -1.36 6.18 9.71
N THR A 136 -1.03 7.09 10.63
CA THR A 136 -0.22 8.26 10.32
C THR A 136 1.17 7.89 9.80
N GLU A 137 1.81 6.86 10.38
CA GLU A 137 3.09 6.35 9.89
C GLU A 137 2.99 5.82 8.46
N MET A 138 1.95 5.03 8.16
CA MET A 138 1.72 4.52 6.80
C MET A 138 1.47 5.64 5.79
N GLU A 139 0.70 6.67 6.17
CA GLU A 139 0.44 7.85 5.34
C GLU A 139 1.72 8.66 5.06
N ALA A 140 2.64 8.73 6.03
CA ALA A 140 3.90 9.45 5.91
C ALA A 140 4.97 8.73 5.08
N HIS A 141 4.83 7.41 4.90
CA HIS A 141 5.84 6.54 4.26
C HIS A 141 5.25 5.69 3.11
N PRO A 142 4.72 6.31 2.04
CA PRO A 142 4.10 5.60 0.91
C PRO A 142 5.08 4.72 0.11
N GLU A 143 6.39 4.96 0.21
CA GLU A 143 7.46 4.11 -0.32
C GLU A 143 7.58 2.78 0.41
N THR A 144 7.16 2.74 1.67
CA THR A 144 7.30 1.57 2.55
C THR A 144 5.97 0.83 2.74
N TYR A 145 4.85 1.54 2.71
CA TYR A 145 3.52 0.99 3.00
C TYR A 145 2.58 1.07 1.79
N PRO A 146 1.53 0.21 1.73
CA PRO A 146 0.44 0.35 0.78
C PRO A 146 -0.23 1.72 0.90
N PRO A 147 -0.83 2.25 -0.19
CA PRO A 147 -1.56 3.51 -0.13
C PRO A 147 -2.69 3.40 0.89
N VAL A 148 -2.80 4.44 1.72
CA VAL A 148 -3.86 4.56 2.72
C VAL A 148 -4.96 5.46 2.17
N ILE A 149 -6.20 4.96 2.19
CA ILE A 149 -7.38 5.73 1.79
C ILE A 149 -8.31 5.82 2.99
N ARG A 150 -8.56 7.03 3.48
CA ARG A 150 -9.52 7.28 4.55
C ARG A 150 -10.95 7.12 4.04
N VAL A 151 -11.72 6.26 4.71
CA VAL A 151 -13.13 6.00 4.39
C VAL A 151 -13.98 6.99 5.15
N GLU A 152 -14.45 8.03 4.44
CA GLU A 152 -15.15 9.16 5.05
C GLU A 152 -16.58 9.33 4.55
N ASP A 153 -17.46 9.71 5.47
CA ASP A 153 -18.83 10.19 5.22
C ASP A 153 -18.92 11.61 5.78
N SER A 154 -19.18 12.59 4.92
CA SER A 154 -19.32 14.00 5.32
C SER A 154 -18.12 14.51 6.16
N ASN A 155 -16.90 14.24 5.70
CA ASN A 155 -15.61 14.62 6.32
C ASN A 155 -15.36 14.01 7.72
N ARG A 156 -16.04 12.91 8.05
CA ARG A 156 -15.74 12.10 9.24
C ARG A 156 -15.43 10.68 8.82
N LEU A 157 -14.41 10.08 9.43
CA LEU A 157 -14.13 8.66 9.29
C LEU A 157 -15.38 7.87 9.64
N LYS A 158 -15.86 7.04 8.71
CA LYS A 158 -17.07 6.24 8.87
C LYS A 158 -17.19 5.24 7.74
N ILE A 159 -17.26 3.94 8.07
CA ILE A 159 -17.49 2.88 7.08
C ILE A 159 -18.99 2.63 6.94
N THR A 160 -19.56 3.17 5.86
CA THR A 160 -20.93 2.95 5.38
C THR A 160 -20.87 2.32 4.00
N ASN A 161 -22.00 1.84 3.47
CA ASN A 161 -22.07 1.36 2.09
C ASN A 161 -21.55 2.40 1.08
N ASN A 162 -21.93 3.67 1.25
CA ASN A 162 -21.64 4.73 0.30
C ASN A 162 -20.20 5.24 0.43
N SER A 163 -19.71 5.46 1.65
CA SER A 163 -18.32 5.88 1.87
C SER A 163 -17.32 4.81 1.45
N PHE A 164 -17.62 3.54 1.72
CA PHE A 164 -16.80 2.41 1.27
C PHE A 164 -16.78 2.29 -0.26
N ALA A 165 -17.95 2.39 -0.89
CA ALA A 165 -18.09 2.42 -2.35
C ALA A 165 -17.21 3.52 -2.98
N ARG A 166 -17.28 4.75 -2.46
CA ARG A 166 -16.48 5.88 -2.93
C ARG A 166 -14.97 5.65 -2.75
N ALA A 167 -14.55 5.08 -1.62
CA ALA A 167 -13.14 4.76 -1.37
C ALA A 167 -12.59 3.76 -2.39
N LEU A 168 -13.39 2.75 -2.76
CA LEU A 168 -13.02 1.80 -3.81
C LEU A 168 -13.02 2.41 -5.22
N ASP A 169 -13.94 3.33 -5.50
CA ASP A 169 -13.94 4.06 -6.78
C ASP A 169 -12.68 4.94 -6.89
N ALA A 170 -12.27 5.60 -5.81
CA ALA A 170 -11.01 6.35 -5.76
C ALA A 170 -9.79 5.44 -5.98
N LEU A 171 -9.74 4.27 -5.33
CA LEU A 171 -8.67 3.29 -5.51
C LEU A 171 -8.52 2.84 -6.98
N ASN A 172 -9.64 2.60 -7.66
CA ASN A 172 -9.65 2.18 -9.06
C ASN A 172 -9.32 3.32 -10.04
N ALA A 173 -9.39 4.58 -9.62
CA ALA A 173 -8.96 5.72 -10.44
C ALA A 173 -7.46 5.99 -10.35
N THR A 174 -6.78 5.48 -9.32
CA THR A 174 -5.34 5.67 -9.08
C THR A 174 -4.45 4.75 -9.92
N TYR A 175 -5.01 3.65 -10.48
CA TYR A 175 -4.27 2.61 -11.19
C TYR A 175 -5.04 2.06 -12.39
#